data_AF-A0A534S720-F1
#
_entry.id   AF-A0A534S720-F1
#
_cell.length_a   1.000
_cell.length_b   1.000
_cell.length_c   1.000
_cell.angle_alpha   90.00
_cell.angle_beta   90.00
_cell.angle_gamma   90.00
#
_symmetry.space_group_name_H-M   'P 1'
#
loop_
_entity.id
_entity.type
_entity.pdbx_description
1 polymer ?
#
loop_
_entity_poly.entity_id
_entity_poly.type
_entity_poly.pdbx_seq_one_letter_code
_entity_poly.pdbx_strand_id
1 'polypeptide(L)'
;YNTLRLRRFDGSHLAFPGMTPHITLYPHQHDAVWRIMSSGNTLLAHAVGAGKTNVMVAAGMKMKQAGLITKPLYVVPNHMLAQFARECMQLYPNARLLIAAKEDFTRERRKLLTAKMASGAWDGILTTHSSFERIGMGRVSIFPVKMWNERRA
;
A
#
# COMPACT_ATOMS: atom_id res chain seq x y z
N TYR A 1 -33.19 -8.30 15.60
CA TYR A 1 -32.26 -8.92 14.63
C TYR A 1 -32.47 -8.31 13.24
N ASN A 2 -32.17 -7.01 12.99
CA ASN A 2 -32.26 -6.47 11.62
C ASN A 2 -31.65 -5.07 11.39
N THR A 3 -30.43 -4.80 11.85
CA THR A 3 -29.83 -3.47 11.60
C THR A 3 -28.32 -3.50 11.39
N LEU A 4 -27.80 -4.55 10.74
CA LEU A 4 -26.41 -4.57 10.27
C LEU A 4 -26.41 -4.40 8.75
N ARG A 5 -26.39 -3.14 8.30
CA ARG A 5 -26.12 -2.80 6.89
C ARG A 5 -24.62 -2.59 6.73
N LEU A 6 -23.97 -3.38 5.88
CA LEU A 6 -22.58 -3.15 5.52
C LEU A 6 -22.43 -1.74 4.92
N ARG A 7 -21.42 -1.01 5.39
CA ARG A 7 -21.06 0.29 4.81
C ARG A 7 -20.76 0.09 3.33
N ARG A 8 -21.45 0.84 2.48
CA ARG A 8 -21.15 0.91 1.05
C ARG A 8 -20.09 1.98 0.82
N PHE A 9 -19.10 1.64 0.01
CA PHE A 9 -18.05 2.56 -0.42
C PHE A 9 -18.31 2.84 -1.89
N ASP A 10 -18.24 4.11 -2.27
CA ASP A 10 -18.32 4.57 -3.66
C ASP A 10 -17.03 5.31 -3.97
N GLY A 11 -16.17 4.69 -4.78
CA GLY A 11 -14.89 5.25 -5.21
C GLY A 11 -14.91 5.89 -6.60
N SER A 12 -16.09 6.07 -7.21
CA SER A 12 -16.22 6.60 -8.58
C SER A 12 -15.63 8.01 -8.75
N HIS A 13 -15.59 8.79 -7.66
CA HIS A 13 -15.03 10.13 -7.61
C HIS A 13 -13.48 10.15 -7.58
N LEU A 14 -12.81 9.00 -7.47
CA LEU A 14 -11.36 8.93 -7.38
C LEU A 14 -10.71 9.03 -8.77
N ALA A 15 -9.81 10.01 -8.93
CA ALA A 15 -8.87 10.08 -10.05
C ALA A 15 -7.52 9.43 -9.69
N PHE A 16 -6.83 8.80 -10.64
CA PHE A 16 -5.56 8.09 -10.41
C PHE A 16 -4.40 8.70 -11.22
N PRO A 17 -3.90 9.89 -10.83
CA PRO A 17 -2.82 10.54 -11.58
C PRO A 17 -1.53 9.71 -11.52
N GLY A 18 -0.86 9.60 -12.67
CA GLY A 18 0.35 8.79 -12.85
C GLY A 18 0.08 7.30 -13.10
N MET A 19 -1.17 6.84 -12.99
CA MET A 19 -1.56 5.51 -13.42
C MET A 19 -1.53 5.43 -14.95
N THR A 20 -1.10 4.27 -15.48
CA THR A 20 -1.12 4.02 -16.91
C THR A 20 -2.53 4.16 -17.50
N PRO A 21 -2.71 4.77 -18.68
CA PRO A 21 -4.01 4.82 -19.35
C PRO A 21 -4.42 3.46 -19.93
N HIS A 22 -3.50 2.49 -20.03
CA HIS A 22 -3.76 1.17 -20.61
C HIS A 22 -4.51 0.22 -19.68
N ILE A 23 -4.58 0.53 -18.38
CA ILE A 23 -5.27 -0.29 -17.38
C ILE A 23 -6.37 0.56 -16.77
N THR A 24 -7.62 0.12 -16.95
CA THR A 24 -8.79 0.74 -16.31
C THR A 24 -9.20 -0.10 -15.11
N LEU A 25 -9.34 0.52 -13.94
CA LEU A 25 -9.84 -0.16 -12.75
C LEU A 25 -11.35 -0.39 -12.89
N TYR A 26 -11.82 -1.57 -12.47
CA TYR A 26 -13.24 -1.86 -12.42
C TYR A 26 -13.94 -1.09 -11.29
N PRO A 27 -15.26 -0.86 -11.35
CA PRO A 27 -16.00 -0.16 -10.30
C PRO A 27 -15.76 -0.71 -8.89
N HIS A 28 -15.72 -2.05 -8.72
CA HIS A 28 -15.45 -2.65 -7.41
C HIS A 28 -14.04 -2.37 -6.90
N GLN A 29 -13.07 -2.14 -7.79
CA GLN A 29 -11.71 -1.78 -7.43
C GLN A 29 -11.62 -0.33 -6.97
N HIS A 30 -12.38 0.58 -7.61
CA HIS A 30 -12.55 1.95 -7.13
C HIS A 30 -13.11 1.96 -5.70
N ASP A 31 -14.19 1.21 -5.46
CA ASP A 31 -14.83 1.13 -4.15
C ASP A 31 -13.89 0.55 -3.09
N ALA A 32 -13.08 -0.45 -3.48
CA ALA A 32 -12.08 -1.05 -2.59
C ALA A 32 -10.94 -0.09 -2.27
N VAL A 33 -10.46 0.71 -3.23
CA VAL A 33 -9.49 1.78 -2.97
C VAL A 33 -10.07 2.79 -1.98
N TRP A 34 -11.30 3.25 -2.21
CA TRP A 34 -11.96 4.20 -1.32
C TRP A 34 -12.16 3.64 0.08
N ARG A 35 -12.49 2.35 0.18
CA ARG A 35 -12.59 1.63 1.46
C ARG A 35 -11.27 1.66 2.23
N ILE A 36 -10.14 1.38 1.57
CA ILE A 36 -8.81 1.41 2.19
C ILE A 36 -8.51 2.82 2.71
N MET A 37 -8.71 3.84 1.88
CA MET A 37 -8.46 5.23 2.25
C MET A 37 -9.31 5.70 3.44
N SER A 38 -10.54 5.19 3.56
CA SER A 38 -11.54 5.69 4.52
C SER A 38 -11.67 4.87 5.81
N SER A 39 -11.15 3.63 5.85
CA SER A 39 -11.49 2.66 6.92
C SER A 39 -10.29 2.17 7.73
N GLY A 40 -9.08 2.64 7.42
CA GLY A 40 -7.86 2.13 8.04
C GLY A 40 -7.65 0.65 7.71
N ASN A 41 -7.69 -0.23 8.72
CA ASN A 41 -7.49 -1.67 8.52
C ASN A 41 -8.59 -2.27 7.61
N THR A 42 -8.18 -2.82 6.46
CA THR A 42 -9.09 -3.29 5.41
C THR A 42 -8.68 -4.66 4.90
N LEU A 43 -9.58 -5.64 5.02
CA LEU A 43 -9.45 -6.95 4.38
C LEU A 43 -10.02 -6.92 2.96
N LEU A 44 -9.20 -7.23 1.96
CA LEU A 44 -9.61 -7.41 0.57
C LEU A 44 -9.95 -8.88 0.27
N ALA A 45 -11.12 -9.35 0.73
CA ALA A 45 -11.60 -10.72 0.55
C ALA A 45 -12.22 -10.97 -0.85
N HIS A 46 -11.56 -10.53 -1.92
CA HIS A 46 -12.02 -10.77 -3.29
C HIS A 46 -11.47 -12.09 -3.83
N ALA A 47 -12.17 -12.68 -4.81
CA ALA A 47 -11.74 -13.87 -5.54
C ALA A 47 -10.32 -13.71 -6.14
N VAL A 48 -9.67 -14.85 -6.41
CA VAL A 48 -8.42 -14.87 -7.19
C VAL A 48 -8.69 -14.24 -8.57
N GLY A 49 -7.75 -13.44 -9.07
CA GLY A 49 -7.91 -12.72 -10.33
C GLY A 49 -8.71 -11.41 -10.28
N ALA A 50 -9.36 -11.07 -9.16
CA ALA A 50 -10.14 -9.82 -9.03
C ALA A 50 -9.31 -8.51 -9.03
N GLY A 51 -8.00 -8.60 -9.25
CA GLY A 51 -7.07 -7.46 -9.29
C GLY A 51 -6.76 -6.84 -7.93
N LYS A 52 -6.62 -7.67 -6.89
CA LYS A 52 -6.27 -7.22 -5.53
C LYS A 52 -4.95 -6.44 -5.50
N THR A 53 -3.95 -6.83 -6.29
CA THR A 53 -2.69 -6.09 -6.39
C THR A 53 -2.91 -4.67 -6.89
N ASN A 54 -3.67 -4.51 -7.98
CA ASN A 54 -3.96 -3.18 -8.54
C ASN A 54 -4.65 -2.28 -7.50
N VAL A 55 -5.59 -2.83 -6.73
CA VAL A 55 -6.25 -2.13 -5.63
C VAL A 55 -5.23 -1.69 -4.57
N MET A 56 -4.35 -2.59 -4.12
CA MET A 56 -3.33 -2.27 -3.10
C MET A 56 -2.39 -1.15 -3.57
N VAL A 57 -1.89 -1.26 -4.79
CA VAL A 57 -0.94 -0.29 -5.37
C VAL A 57 -1.62 1.06 -5.59
N ALA A 58 -2.81 1.06 -6.20
CA ALA A 58 -3.58 2.28 -6.43
C ALA A 58 -3.96 2.96 -5.12
N ALA A 59 -4.35 2.20 -4.09
CA ALA A 59 -4.64 2.77 -2.77
C ALA A 59 -3.41 3.39 -2.12
N GLY A 60 -2.26 2.73 -2.13
CA GLY A 60 -1.04 3.30 -1.56
C GLY A 60 -0.60 4.59 -2.28
N MET A 61 -0.65 4.61 -3.60
CA MET A 61 -0.37 5.83 -4.39
C MET A 61 -1.36 6.95 -4.08
N LYS A 62 -2.66 6.65 -4.03
CA LYS A 62 -3.70 7.63 -3.70
C LYS A 62 -3.58 8.18 -2.29
N MET A 63 -3.30 7.33 -1.30
CA MET A 63 -3.09 7.77 0.07
C MET A 63 -1.85 8.67 0.18
N LYS A 64 -0.77 8.36 -0.55
CA LYS A 64 0.42 9.20 -0.62
C LYS A 64 0.11 10.56 -1.26
N GLN A 65 -0.57 10.57 -2.40
CA GLN A 65 -0.98 11.79 -3.12
C GLN A 65 -1.94 12.66 -2.29
N ALA A 66 -2.81 12.04 -1.49
CA ALA A 66 -3.72 12.72 -0.57
C ALA A 66 -3.03 13.19 0.73
N GLY A 67 -1.73 12.92 0.91
CA GLY A 67 -0.98 13.29 2.11
C GLY A 67 -1.33 12.46 3.36
N LEU A 68 -2.05 11.35 3.21
CA LEU A 68 -2.43 10.47 4.32
C LEU A 68 -1.27 9.59 4.79
N ILE A 69 -0.34 9.27 3.88
CA ILE A 69 0.90 8.53 4.18
C ILE A 69 2.08 9.16 3.45
N THR A 70 3.29 8.91 3.94
CA THR A 70 4.52 9.41 3.29
C THR A 70 5.10 8.41 2.30
N LYS A 71 5.09 7.12 2.63
CA LYS A 71 5.60 6.02 1.80
C LYS A 71 4.84 4.72 2.10
N PRO A 72 4.14 4.13 1.11
CA PRO A 72 3.51 2.83 1.31
C PRO A 72 4.57 1.72 1.34
N LEU A 73 4.41 0.78 2.27
CA LEU A 73 5.22 -0.43 2.37
C LEU A 73 4.35 -1.65 2.05
N TYR A 74 4.71 -2.38 1.01
CA TYR A 74 4.06 -3.62 0.59
C TYR A 74 4.91 -4.81 1.02
N VAL A 75 4.33 -5.70 1.81
CA VAL A 75 4.99 -6.92 2.29
C VAL A 75 4.33 -8.13 1.65
N VAL A 76 5.09 -8.91 0.87
CA VAL A 76 4.57 -10.02 0.07
C VAL A 76 5.34 -11.33 0.31
N PRO A 77 4.80 -12.49 -0.11
CA PRO A 77 5.55 -13.74 -0.12
C PRO A 77 6.80 -13.64 -1.00
N ASN A 78 7.87 -14.38 -0.65
CA ASN A 78 9.17 -14.29 -1.34
C ASN A 78 9.05 -14.49 -2.87
N HIS A 79 8.32 -15.52 -3.30
CA HIS A 79 8.15 -15.85 -4.72
C HIS A 79 7.28 -14.83 -5.48
N MET A 80 6.53 -13.99 -4.77
CA MET A 80 5.66 -12.97 -5.37
C MET A 80 6.34 -11.62 -5.55
N LEU A 81 7.52 -11.39 -4.94
CA LEU A 81 8.17 -10.06 -4.95
C LEU A 81 8.38 -9.52 -6.36
N ALA A 82 8.97 -10.32 -7.24
CA ALA A 82 9.23 -9.93 -8.62
C ALA A 82 7.93 -9.70 -9.40
N GLN A 83 6.91 -10.53 -9.18
CA GLN A 83 5.61 -10.36 -9.83
C GLN A 83 4.92 -9.07 -9.37
N PHE A 84 4.84 -8.84 -8.06
CA PHE A 84 4.23 -7.65 -7.49
C PHE A 84 4.95 -6.37 -7.94
N ALA A 85 6.28 -6.39 -8.00
CA ALA A 85 7.07 -5.27 -8.53
C ALA A 85 6.73 -4.97 -10.00
N ARG A 86 6.59 -5.99 -10.86
CA ARG A 86 6.17 -5.80 -12.25
C ARG A 86 4.76 -5.23 -12.34
N GLU A 87 3.81 -5.74 -11.56
CA GLU A 87 2.44 -5.22 -11.52
C GLU A 87 2.41 -3.75 -11.06
N CYS A 88 3.25 -3.37 -10.08
CA CYS A 88 3.39 -1.98 -9.64
C CYS A 88 3.89 -1.08 -10.78
N MET A 89 4.95 -1.48 -11.49
CA MET A 89 5.52 -0.70 -12.59
C MET A 89 4.61 -0.66 -13.81
N GLN A 90 3.84 -1.72 -14.07
CA GLN A 90 2.82 -1.71 -15.13
C GLN A 90 1.71 -0.72 -14.81
N LEU A 91 1.25 -0.69 -13.55
CA LEU A 91 0.17 0.21 -13.14
C LEU A 91 0.64 1.67 -13.02
N TYR A 92 1.84 1.91 -12.49
CA TYR A 92 2.45 3.24 -12.31
C TYR A 92 3.89 3.24 -12.85
N PRO A 93 4.09 3.45 -14.17
CA PRO A 93 5.40 3.29 -14.82
C PRO A 93 6.47 4.29 -14.36
N ASN A 94 6.05 5.45 -13.85
CA ASN A 94 6.96 6.50 -13.39
C ASN A 94 7.19 6.48 -11.88
N ALA A 95 6.67 5.48 -11.15
CA ALA A 95 6.82 5.38 -9.71
C ALA A 95 8.24 5.01 -9.29
N ARG A 96 8.78 5.72 -8.29
CA ARG A 96 10.07 5.41 -7.66
C ARG A 96 9.87 4.31 -6.62
N LEU A 97 10.15 3.07 -7.02
CA LEU A 97 10.03 1.90 -6.15
C LEU A 97 11.37 1.49 -5.53
N LEU A 98 11.37 1.18 -4.24
CA LEU A 98 12.45 0.48 -3.58
C LEU A 98 12.05 -0.99 -3.40
N ILE A 99 12.73 -1.88 -4.11
CA ILE A 99 12.50 -3.34 -4.01
C ILE A 99 13.61 -3.90 -3.12
N ALA A 100 13.23 -4.51 -2.00
CA ALA A 100 14.14 -5.04 -1.02
C ALA A 100 13.95 -6.56 -0.89
N ALA A 101 14.90 -7.32 -1.43
CA ALA A 101 14.92 -8.77 -1.41
C ALA A 101 15.71 -9.32 -0.21
N LYS A 102 15.68 -10.63 -0.01
CA LYS A 102 16.29 -11.29 1.16
C LYS A 102 17.81 -11.02 1.25
N GLU A 103 18.46 -10.87 0.11
CA GLU A 103 19.89 -10.61 -0.08
C GLU A 103 20.29 -9.20 0.34
N ASP A 104 19.32 -8.27 0.41
CA ASP A 104 19.55 -6.90 0.88
C ASP A 104 19.52 -6.80 2.43
N PHE A 105 19.08 -7.87 3.10
CA PHE A 105 18.97 -7.96 4.56
C PHE A 105 20.09 -8.79 5.21
N THR A 106 21.28 -8.87 4.59
CA THR A 106 22.47 -9.35 5.31
C THR A 106 22.79 -8.41 6.48
N ARG A 107 23.53 -8.90 7.48
CA ARG A 107 23.84 -8.14 8.70
C ARG A 107 24.51 -6.80 8.39
N GLU A 108 25.36 -6.78 7.38
CA GLU A 108 26.15 -5.64 6.91
C GLU A 108 25.27 -4.64 6.15
N ARG A 109 24.37 -5.14 5.30
CA ARG A 109 23.54 -4.31 4.39
C ARG A 109 22.26 -3.80 5.04
N ARG A 110 21.75 -4.47 6.07
CA ARG A 110 20.49 -4.12 6.75
C ARG A 110 20.45 -2.67 7.23
N LYS A 111 21.51 -2.17 7.87
CA LYS A 111 21.56 -0.77 8.35
C LYS A 111 21.42 0.21 7.20
N LEU A 112 22.13 -0.03 6.10
CA LEU A 112 22.09 0.80 4.90
C LEU A 112 20.71 0.75 4.25
N LEU A 113 20.10 -0.44 4.15
CA LEU A 113 18.78 -0.60 3.56
C LEU A 113 17.71 0.13 4.39
N THR A 114 17.70 -0.04 5.70
CA THR A 114 16.78 0.69 6.59
C THR A 114 16.98 2.20 6.46
N ALA A 115 18.23 2.67 6.37
CA ALA A 115 18.52 4.08 6.13
C ALA A 115 17.96 4.56 4.78
N LYS A 116 18.15 3.79 3.70
CA LYS A 116 17.57 4.09 2.36
C LYS A 116 16.05 4.14 2.38
N MET A 117 15.40 3.19 3.08
CA MET A 117 13.94 3.19 3.26
C MET A 117 13.48 4.46 4.00
N ALA A 118 14.23 4.90 5.02
CA ALA A 118 13.88 6.04 5.85
C ALA A 118 14.10 7.39 5.13
N SER A 119 15.25 7.58 4.48
CA SER A 119 15.65 8.87 3.88
C SER A 119 15.13 9.10 2.47
N GLY A 120 14.88 8.03 1.70
CA GLY A 120 14.45 8.16 0.32
C GLY A 120 13.00 8.61 0.15
N ALA A 121 12.79 9.46 -0.86
CA ALA A 121 11.48 9.80 -1.40
C ALA A 121 11.00 8.67 -2.33
N TRP A 122 10.38 7.66 -1.73
CA TRP A 122 9.86 6.48 -2.43
C TRP A 122 8.35 6.57 -2.62
N ASP A 123 7.87 6.26 -3.82
CA ASP A 123 6.44 6.14 -4.11
C ASP A 123 5.89 4.80 -3.62
N GLY A 124 6.75 3.79 -3.48
CA GLY A 124 6.44 2.54 -2.80
C GLY A 124 7.70 1.78 -2.40
N ILE A 125 7.61 1.06 -1.29
CA ILE A 125 8.65 0.14 -0.84
C ILE A 125 8.06 -1.26 -0.85
N LEU A 126 8.75 -2.20 -1.50
CA LEU A 126 8.32 -3.60 -1.63
C LEU A 126 9.33 -4.47 -0.91
N THR A 127 8.86 -5.34 -0.03
CA THR A 127 9.73 -6.30 0.65
C THR A 127 9.02 -7.62 0.89
N THR A 128 9.77 -8.63 1.32
CA THR A 128 9.21 -9.95 1.63
C THR A 128 8.86 -10.09 3.11
N HIS A 129 7.96 -10.99 3.47
CA HIS A 129 7.65 -11.28 4.88
C HIS A 129 8.92 -11.57 5.70
N SER A 130 9.77 -12.48 5.21
CA SER A 130 11.02 -12.85 5.90
C SER A 130 12.02 -11.71 6.03
N SER A 131 11.96 -10.73 5.14
CA SER A 131 12.79 -9.53 5.16
C SER A 131 12.24 -8.49 6.13
N PHE A 132 10.91 -8.32 6.14
CA PHE A 132 10.20 -7.44 7.04
C PHE A 132 10.42 -7.80 8.51
N GLU A 133 10.40 -9.10 8.85
CA GLU A 133 10.70 -9.59 10.21
C GLU A 133 12.10 -9.21 10.71
N ARG A 134 13.04 -8.96 9.79
CA ARG A 134 14.42 -8.57 10.12
C ARG A 134 14.59 -7.07 10.34
N ILE A 135 13.60 -6.27 9.94
CA ILE A 135 13.53 -4.85 10.27
C ILE A 135 13.17 -4.78 11.76
N GLY A 136 14.14 -4.40 12.59
CA GLY A 136 13.88 -4.20 14.01
C GLY A 136 12.80 -3.13 14.17
N MET A 137 11.60 -3.53 14.62
CA MET A 137 10.55 -2.58 14.95
C MET A 137 11.01 -1.76 16.16
N GLY A 138 11.31 -0.48 15.95
CA GLY A 138 11.49 0.46 17.04
C GLY A 138 10.18 0.54 17.86
N ARG A 139 10.29 0.71 19.18
CA ARG A 139 9.13 1.06 20.01
C ARG A 139 8.65 2.46 19.58
N VAL A 140 7.68 2.59 18.67
CA VAL A 140 6.78 3.77 18.57
C VAL A 140 5.58 3.47 17.66
N SER A 141 4.40 3.65 18.29
CA SER A 141 3.02 3.89 17.82
C SER A 141 2.62 3.52 16.39
N ILE A 142 1.79 2.48 16.31
CA ILE A 142 0.60 2.48 15.43
C ILE A 142 -0.09 3.83 15.63
N PHE A 143 -0.27 4.60 14.55
CA PHE A 143 -0.98 5.88 14.58
C PHE A 143 -2.28 5.72 15.41
N PRO A 144 -2.43 6.41 16.55
CA PRO A 144 -3.66 6.34 17.29
C PRO A 144 -4.75 6.98 16.43
N VAL A 145 -5.76 6.19 16.09
CA VAL A 145 -7.01 6.60 15.41
C VAL A 145 -7.67 7.82 16.09
N LYS A 146 -7.28 8.16 17.33
CA LYS A 146 -7.71 9.33 18.09
C LYS A 146 -7.50 10.68 17.38
N MET A 147 -6.46 10.85 16.56
CA MET A 147 -6.15 12.17 15.95
C MET A 147 -7.14 12.61 14.85
N TRP A 148 -8.08 11.73 14.45
CA TRP A 148 -9.14 12.06 13.48
C TRP A 148 -10.37 12.70 14.12
N ASN A 149 -10.62 12.48 15.42
CA ASN A 149 -11.80 13.02 16.11
C ASN A 149 -11.60 14.45 16.63
N GLU A 150 -10.35 14.92 16.77
CA GLU A 150 -10.05 16.23 17.38
C GLU A 150 -10.02 17.39 16.37
N ARG A 151 -10.21 17.13 15.07
CA ARG A 151 -10.34 18.19 14.03
C ARG A 151 -11.79 18.46 13.61
N ARG A 152 -12.76 18.03 14.41
CA ARG A 152 -14.20 18.30 14.25
C ARG A 152 -14.86 18.72 15.57
N ALA A 153 -14.19 19.60 16.32
CA ALA A 153 -14.78 20.38 17.40
C ALA A 153 -14.58 21.87 17.09
#